data_AF-A0A6B2FXF8-F1
#
_entry.id   AF-A0A6B2FXF8-F1
#
_cell.length_a   1.000
_cell.length_b   1.000
_cell.length_c   1.000
_cell.angle_alpha   90.00
_cell.angle_beta   90.00
_cell.angle_gamma   90.00
#
_symmetry.space_group_name_H-M   'P 1'
#
loop_
_entity.id
_entity.type
_entity.pdbx_description
1 polymer ?
#
loop_
_entity_poly.entity_id
_entity_poly.type
_entity_poly.pdbx_seq_one_letter_code
_entity_poly.pdbx_strand_id
1 'polypeptide(L)'
;MKRIFLIDCPGVVYSTNDSESEIIMKGVVRVEYIKEPSQYISHILDQIRPEYLSRTYGVIDWLDALDFLQKLAHKSGRLLKGGEPDIETVSKMIINDFQRGKLPYFVPPPIPTTSDVASITSVITMEEQKLEEIEHTTEFSQKHVDALS
;
A
#
# COMPACT_ATOMS: atom_id res chain seq x y z
N MET A 1 -7.28 37.78 1.85
CA MET A 1 -6.54 37.23 3.02
C MET A 1 -6.42 35.73 2.85
N LYS A 2 -5.21 35.16 2.88
CA LYS A 2 -5.04 33.69 2.92
C LYS A 2 -5.30 33.23 4.37
N ARG A 3 -6.27 32.34 4.57
CA ARG A 3 -6.84 31.95 5.88
C ARG A 3 -6.51 30.51 6.31
N ILE A 4 -5.66 29.79 5.57
CA ILE A 4 -5.34 28.39 5.85
C ILE A 4 -3.82 28.21 5.79
N PHE A 5 -3.28 27.50 6.78
CA PHE A 5 -1.89 27.08 6.86
C PHE A 5 -1.86 25.56 6.93
N LEU A 6 -0.99 24.94 6.11
CA LEU A 6 -0.72 23.51 6.18
C LEU A 6 0.56 23.32 7.01
N ILE A 7 0.52 22.35 7.91
CA ILE A 7 1.66 21.93 8.72
C ILE A 7 1.94 20.48 8.34
N ASP A 8 3.20 20.19 8.05
CA ASP A 8 3.68 18.84 7.78
C ASP A 8 4.53 18.35 8.96
N CYS A 9 4.39 17.08 9.31
CA CYS A 9 5.07 16.44 10.43
C CYS A 9 5.84 15.21 9.94
N PRO A 10 6.96 14.84 10.58
CA PRO A 10 7.65 13.60 10.25
C PRO A 10 6.77 12.38 10.55
N GLY A 11 7.04 11.27 9.87
CA GLY A 11 6.39 9.98 10.16
C GLY A 11 6.74 9.50 11.57
N VAL A 12 5.72 9.09 12.33
CA VAL A 12 5.86 8.52 13.68
C VAL A 12 5.38 7.08 13.64
N VAL A 13 6.17 6.17 14.23
CA VAL A 13 5.82 4.75 14.35
C VAL A 13 5.55 4.45 15.81
N TYR A 14 4.33 3.98 16.08
CA TYR A 14 3.95 3.53 17.41
C TYR A 14 4.42 2.09 17.62
N SER A 15 4.71 1.73 18.87
CA SER A 15 5.03 0.36 19.25
C SER A 15 3.77 -0.50 19.20
N THR A 16 3.39 -0.91 18.01
CA THR A 16 2.45 -1.98 17.72
C THR A 16 3.13 -3.33 17.92
N ASN A 17 2.36 -4.39 18.16
CA ASN A 17 2.90 -5.76 18.28
C ASN A 17 3.22 -6.36 16.90
N ASP A 18 3.75 -5.53 15.99
CA ASP A 18 4.12 -5.90 14.63
C ASP A 18 5.39 -6.74 14.65
N SER A 19 5.48 -7.68 13.71
CA SER A 19 6.70 -8.42 13.45
C SER A 19 7.76 -7.54 12.79
N GLU A 20 9.04 -7.92 12.92
CA GLU A 20 10.14 -7.21 12.26
C GLU A 20 9.98 -7.17 10.73
N SER A 21 9.48 -8.25 10.13
CA SER A 21 9.17 -8.34 8.70
C SER A 21 8.16 -7.28 8.27
N GLU A 22 7.10 -7.07 9.05
CA GLU A 22 6.08 -6.06 8.76
C GLU A 22 6.63 -4.63 8.89
N ILE A 23 7.47 -4.38 9.91
CA ILE A 23 8.13 -3.08 10.09
C ILE A 23 9.01 -2.74 8.89
N ILE A 24 9.77 -3.72 8.39
CA ILE A 24 10.60 -3.58 7.19
C ILE A 24 9.73 -3.36 5.96
N MET A 25 8.68 -4.14 5.75
CA MET A 25 7.78 -3.99 4.61
C MET A 25 7.07 -2.63 4.58
N LYS A 26 6.75 -2.05 5.74
CA LYS A 26 6.17 -0.69 5.88
C LYS A 26 7.17 0.43 5.54
N GLY A 27 8.46 0.12 5.33
CA GLY A 27 9.47 1.12 4.99
C GLY A 27 9.90 2.00 6.16
N VAL A 28 9.71 1.53 7.40
CA VAL A 28 10.08 2.26 8.62
C VAL A 28 11.60 2.36 8.77
N VAL A 29 12.30 1.28 8.42
CA VAL A 29 13.75 1.18 8.53
C VAL A 29 14.37 1.28 7.14
N ARG A 30 15.47 2.04 7.04
CA ARG A 30 16.26 2.12 5.82
C ARG A 30 16.88 0.76 5.51
N VAL A 31 16.72 0.32 4.26
CA VAL A 31 17.12 -1.02 3.80
C VAL A 31 18.62 -1.27 3.97
N GLU A 32 19.44 -0.22 3.93
CA GLU A 32 20.90 -0.29 4.09
C GLU A 32 21.32 -0.72 5.51
N TYR A 33 20.48 -0.50 6.52
CA TYR A 33 20.77 -0.84 7.92
C TYR A 33 20.30 -2.23 8.32
N ILE A 34 19.60 -2.94 7.43
CA ILE A 34 19.17 -4.31 7.65
C ILE A 34 20.40 -5.23 7.54
N LYS A 35 20.70 -5.96 8.62
CA LYS A 35 21.88 -6.84 8.70
C LYS A 35 21.78 -8.06 7.78
N GLU A 36 20.64 -8.74 7.81
CA GLU A 36 20.39 -9.95 7.04
C GLU A 36 19.12 -9.78 6.20
N PRO A 37 19.18 -9.05 5.07
CA PRO A 37 18.01 -8.75 4.26
C PRO A 37 17.40 -9.99 3.59
N SER A 38 18.19 -11.03 3.35
CA SER A 38 17.73 -12.27 2.71
C SER A 38 16.66 -13.01 3.50
N GLN A 39 16.64 -12.89 4.83
CA GLN A 39 15.67 -13.60 5.67
C GLN A 39 14.22 -13.15 5.44
N TYR A 40 14.01 -11.91 4.95
CA TYR A 40 12.69 -11.33 4.76
C TYR A 40 12.13 -11.57 3.35
N ILE A 41 12.93 -12.13 2.45
CA ILE A 41 12.55 -12.30 1.04
C ILE A 41 11.46 -13.36 0.89
N SER A 42 11.50 -14.44 1.67
CA SER A 42 10.41 -15.45 1.68
C SER A 42 9.06 -14.79 1.93
N HIS A 43 8.98 -13.93 2.94
CA HIS A 43 7.75 -13.22 3.26
C HIS A 43 7.28 -12.32 2.11
N ILE A 44 8.20 -11.61 1.42
CA ILE A 44 7.85 -10.79 0.24
C ILE A 44 7.31 -11.66 -0.91
N LEU A 45 7.94 -12.79 -1.17
CA LEU A 45 7.52 -13.71 -2.23
C LEU A 45 6.13 -14.31 -1.93
N ASP A 46 5.81 -14.58 -0.67
CA ASP A 46 4.49 -15.08 -0.26
C ASP A 46 3.38 -14.03 -0.44
N GLN A 47 3.70 -12.75 -0.29
CA GLN A 47 2.73 -11.66 -0.46
C GLN A 47 2.43 -11.34 -1.93
N ILE A 48 3.31 -11.70 -2.86
CA ILE A 48 3.20 -11.29 -4.27
C ILE A 48 2.96 -12.49 -5.15
N ARG A 49 1.97 -12.38 -6.04
CA ARG A 49 1.69 -13.44 -7.00
C ARG A 49 2.88 -13.68 -7.93
N PRO A 50 3.27 -14.95 -8.18
CA PRO A 50 4.47 -15.29 -8.97
C PRO A 50 4.51 -14.67 -10.37
N GLU A 51 3.36 -14.41 -11.00
CA GLU A 51 3.30 -13.83 -12.34
C GLU A 51 3.85 -12.40 -12.37
N TYR A 52 3.67 -11.66 -11.27
CA TYR A 52 4.19 -10.29 -11.15
C TYR A 52 5.70 -10.26 -10.93
N LEU A 53 6.22 -11.17 -10.12
CA LEU A 53 7.66 -11.33 -9.92
C LEU A 53 8.34 -11.77 -11.22
N SER A 54 7.72 -12.73 -11.92
CA SER A 54 8.16 -13.19 -13.23
C SER A 54 8.14 -12.07 -14.26
N ARG A 55 7.12 -11.22 -14.29
CA ARG A 55 7.10 -10.09 -15.23
C ARG A 55 8.15 -9.02 -14.91
N THR A 56 8.34 -8.69 -13.62
CA THR A 56 9.23 -7.61 -13.19
C THR A 56 10.71 -8.00 -13.28
N TYR A 57 11.03 -9.24 -12.92
CA TYR A 57 12.41 -9.73 -12.86
C TYR A 57 12.75 -10.71 -13.99
N GLY A 58 11.74 -11.29 -14.65
CA GLY A 58 11.89 -12.33 -15.67
C GLY A 58 12.57 -13.60 -15.16
N VAL A 59 12.39 -13.91 -13.88
CA VAL A 59 12.68 -15.21 -13.29
C VAL A 59 11.36 -15.97 -13.29
N ILE A 60 11.27 -17.05 -14.08
CA ILE A 60 9.99 -17.72 -14.37
C ILE A 60 9.61 -18.67 -13.23
N ASP A 61 10.56 -19.49 -12.77
CA ASP A 61 10.32 -20.50 -11.74
C ASP A 61 11.45 -20.48 -10.71
N TRP A 62 11.10 -20.70 -9.44
CA TRP A 62 12.03 -20.85 -8.33
C TRP A 62 11.49 -21.86 -7.30
N LEU A 63 12.40 -22.54 -6.60
CA LEU A 63 12.08 -23.53 -5.58
C LEU A 63 11.82 -22.88 -4.22
N ASP A 64 12.67 -21.95 -3.84
CA ASP A 64 12.61 -21.21 -2.59
C ASP A 64 13.14 -19.78 -2.78
N ALA A 65 13.15 -19.00 -1.69
CA ALA A 65 13.65 -17.63 -1.72
C ALA A 65 15.14 -17.54 -2.09
N LEU A 66 15.95 -18.52 -1.69
CA LEU A 66 17.38 -18.53 -1.99
C LEU A 66 17.63 -18.77 -3.48
N ASP A 67 16.96 -19.76 -4.07
CA ASP A 67 17.00 -20.06 -5.51
C ASP A 67 16.53 -18.86 -6.34
N PHE A 68 15.45 -18.20 -5.91
CA PHE A 68 15.00 -16.96 -6.54
C PHE A 68 16.08 -15.87 -6.54
N LEU A 69 16.72 -15.64 -5.39
CA LEU A 69 17.78 -14.65 -5.24
C LEU A 69 19.01 -14.98 -6.09
N GLN A 70 19.42 -16.25 -6.14
CA GLN A 70 20.54 -16.70 -6.98
C GLN A 70 20.25 -16.49 -8.47
N LYS A 71 19.07 -16.91 -8.94
CA LYS A 71 18.64 -16.71 -10.34
C LYS A 71 18.60 -15.23 -10.70
N LEU A 72 18.08 -14.39 -9.80
CA LEU A 72 18.03 -12.95 -10.01
C LEU A 72 19.42 -12.31 -10.00
N ALA A 73 20.33 -12.76 -9.13
CA ALA A 73 21.71 -12.29 -9.08
C ALA A 73 22.45 -12.56 -10.40
N HIS A 74 22.37 -13.80 -10.91
CA HIS A 74 22.94 -14.18 -12.20
C HIS A 74 22.34 -13.37 -13.36
N LYS A 75 21.02 -13.20 -13.37
CA LYS A 75 20.35 -12.46 -14.44
C LYS A 75 20.66 -10.96 -14.43
N SER A 76 20.75 -10.36 -13.24
CA SER A 76 21.05 -8.93 -13.08
C SER A 76 22.55 -8.61 -13.14
N GLY A 77 23.42 -9.62 -13.24
CA GLY A 77 24.86 -9.46 -13.23
C GLY A 77 25.44 -9.00 -11.88
N ARG A 78 24.67 -9.15 -10.79
CA ARG A 78 25.12 -8.81 -9.43
C ARG A 78 25.85 -9.99 -8.81
N LEU A 79 27.09 -10.15 -9.24
CA LEU A 79 27.99 -11.22 -8.80
C LEU A 79 29.19 -10.63 -8.06
N LEU A 80 29.63 -11.33 -7.02
CA LEU A 80 30.88 -11.07 -6.33
C LEU A 80 32.07 -11.54 -7.17
N LYS A 81 33.28 -11.25 -6.68
CA LYS A 81 34.51 -11.79 -7.27
C LYS A 81 34.44 -13.32 -7.26
N GLY A 82 34.76 -13.93 -8.39
CA GLY A 82 34.65 -15.39 -8.58
C GLY A 82 33.32 -15.85 -9.16
N GLY A 83 32.36 -14.96 -9.41
CA GLY A 83 31.08 -15.30 -10.05
C GLY A 83 30.00 -15.77 -9.07
N GLU A 84 30.27 -15.69 -7.77
CA GLU A 84 29.30 -16.01 -6.71
C GLU A 84 28.15 -14.99 -6.69
N PRO A 85 26.88 -15.41 -6.54
CA PRO A 85 25.75 -14.51 -6.51
C PRO A 85 25.76 -13.60 -5.27
N ASP A 86 25.62 -12.28 -5.49
CA ASP A 86 25.52 -11.31 -4.38
C ASP A 86 24.09 -11.26 -3.83
N ILE A 87 23.81 -12.19 -2.91
CA ILE A 87 22.49 -12.35 -2.30
C ILE A 87 22.09 -11.11 -1.48
N GLU A 88 23.04 -10.47 -0.79
CA GLU A 88 22.73 -9.36 0.10
C GLU A 88 22.28 -8.13 -0.69
N THR A 89 23.02 -7.76 -1.75
CA THR A 89 22.67 -6.63 -2.60
C THR A 89 21.36 -6.86 -3.34
N VAL A 90 21.13 -8.08 -3.85
CA VAL A 90 19.87 -8.43 -4.53
C VAL A 90 18.69 -8.39 -3.56
N SER A 91 18.86 -8.86 -2.32
CA SER A 91 17.82 -8.80 -1.30
C SER A 91 17.44 -7.35 -0.97
N LYS A 92 18.43 -6.47 -0.76
CA LYS A 92 18.21 -5.03 -0.55
C LYS A 92 17.50 -4.37 -1.73
N MET A 93 17.81 -4.79 -2.96
CA MET A 93 17.15 -4.31 -4.17
C MET A 93 15.66 -4.70 -4.18
N ILE A 94 15.33 -5.96 -3.86
CA ILE A 94 13.93 -6.44 -3.83
C ILE A 94 13.12 -5.71 -2.75
N ILE A 95 13.66 -5.55 -1.53
CA ILE A 95 12.97 -4.84 -0.45
C ILE A 95 12.67 -3.38 -0.85
N ASN A 96 13.62 -2.70 -1.48
CA ASN A 96 13.42 -1.35 -2.01
C ASN A 96 12.37 -1.31 -3.12
N ASP A 97 12.40 -2.26 -4.05
CA ASP A 97 11.43 -2.37 -5.14
C ASP A 97 10.01 -2.60 -4.60
N PHE A 98 9.88 -3.39 -3.53
CA PHE A 98 8.63 -3.61 -2.81
C PHE A 98 8.10 -2.32 -2.19
N GLN A 99 8.92 -1.64 -1.37
CA GLN A 99 8.55 -0.41 -0.67
C GLN A 99 8.19 0.75 -1.63
N ARG A 100 8.82 0.79 -2.80
CA ARG A 100 8.56 1.81 -3.84
C ARG A 100 7.35 1.49 -4.74
N GLY A 101 6.70 0.35 -4.52
CA GLY A 101 5.52 -0.07 -5.29
C GLY A 101 5.84 -0.55 -6.70
N LYS A 102 7.11 -0.88 -7.01
CA LYS A 102 7.45 -1.53 -8.29
C LYS A 102 6.90 -2.95 -8.34
N LEU A 103 6.89 -3.62 -7.18
CA LEU A 103 6.18 -4.88 -7.01
C LEU A 103 4.75 -4.60 -6.54
N PRO A 104 3.73 -5.02 -7.30
CA PRO A 104 2.34 -4.77 -6.93
C PRO A 104 1.93 -5.65 -5.75
N TYR A 105 1.51 -5.03 -4.66
CA TYR A 105 0.94 -5.67 -3.48
C TYR A 105 -0.18 -4.80 -2.91
N PHE A 106 -1.26 -5.44 -2.46
CA PHE A 106 -2.35 -4.78 -1.74
C PHE A 106 -3.02 -5.77 -0.80
N VAL A 107 -3.49 -5.26 0.34
CA VAL A 107 -4.35 -6.01 1.26
C VAL A 107 -5.79 -5.64 0.94
N PRO A 108 -6.67 -6.62 0.66
CA PRO A 108 -8.08 -6.32 0.46
C PRO A 108 -8.67 -5.74 1.76
N PRO A 109 -9.63 -4.81 1.66
CA PRO A 109 -10.31 -4.31 2.84
C PRO A 109 -11.03 -5.46 3.57
N PRO A 110 -11.30 -5.32 4.88
CA PRO A 110 -12.13 -6.28 5.61
C PRO A 110 -13.45 -6.53 4.86
N ILE A 111 -13.80 -7.80 4.68
CA ILE A 111 -15.08 -8.15 4.06
C ILE A 111 -16.17 -7.75 5.06
N PRO A 112 -17.13 -6.88 4.66
CA PRO A 112 -18.19 -6.47 5.56
C PRO A 112 -19.01 -7.69 5.97
N THR A 113 -19.20 -7.86 7.27
CA THR A 113 -20.10 -8.88 7.82
C THR A 113 -21.55 -8.51 7.55
N THR A 114 -22.48 -9.46 7.66
CA THR A 114 -23.92 -9.19 7.50
C THR A 114 -24.45 -8.09 8.45
N SER A 115 -23.83 -7.86 9.60
CA SER A 115 -24.14 -6.72 10.48
C SER A 115 -23.60 -5.38 9.95
N ASP A 116 -22.45 -5.41 9.29
CA ASP A 116 -21.85 -4.21 8.70
C ASP A 116 -22.66 -3.75 7.49
N VAL A 117 -23.09 -4.67 6.60
CA VAL A 117 -23.98 -4.28 5.48
C VAL A 117 -25.33 -3.74 5.95
N ALA A 118 -25.89 -4.25 7.06
CA ALA A 118 -27.12 -3.68 7.61
C ALA A 118 -26.92 -2.24 8.13
N SER A 119 -25.76 -1.98 8.75
CA SER A 119 -25.39 -0.65 9.25
C SER A 119 -25.04 0.32 8.10
N ILE A 120 -24.40 -0.16 7.04
CA ILE A 120 -24.11 0.62 5.84
C ILE A 120 -25.41 0.95 5.10
N THR A 121 -26.31 -0.02 4.96
CA THR A 121 -27.60 0.19 4.28
C THR A 121 -28.44 1.23 5.01
N SER A 122 -28.49 1.19 6.35
CA SER A 122 -29.25 2.18 7.13
C SER A 122 -28.67 3.59 6.98
N VAL A 123 -27.34 3.76 6.99
CA VAL A 123 -26.68 5.05 6.78
C VAL A 123 -26.96 5.60 5.38
N ILE A 124 -26.86 4.76 4.33
CA ILE A 124 -27.15 5.17 2.96
C ILE A 124 -28.62 5.62 2.83
N THR A 125 -29.57 4.87 3.37
CA THR A 125 -30.99 5.29 3.35
C THR A 125 -31.23 6.59 4.12
N MET A 126 -30.49 6.85 5.20
CA MET A 126 -30.62 8.11 5.94
C MET A 126 -30.01 9.29 5.19
N GLU A 127 -28.92 9.10 4.44
CA GLU A 127 -28.35 10.14 3.59
C GLU A 127 -29.24 10.44 2.37
N GLU A 128 -29.85 9.44 1.75
CA GLU A 128 -30.82 9.63 0.66
C GLU A 128 -32.05 10.39 1.14
N GLN A 129 -32.64 10.00 2.29
CA GLN A 129 -33.78 10.71 2.87
C GLN A 129 -33.46 12.16 3.26
N LYS A 130 -32.24 12.40 3.76
CA LYS A 130 -31.77 13.75 4.08
C LYS A 130 -31.57 14.60 2.83
N LEU A 131 -31.17 13.99 1.70
CA LEU A 131 -31.06 14.70 0.42
C LEU A 131 -32.43 15.08 -0.14
N GLU A 132 -33.42 14.18 -0.04
CA GLU A 132 -34.81 14.45 -0.45
C GLU A 132 -35.47 15.55 0.40
N GLU A 133 -35.22 15.59 1.72
CA GLU A 133 -35.71 16.67 2.60
C GLU A 133 -35.14 18.05 2.23
N ILE A 134 -33.90 18.10 1.74
CA ILE A 134 -33.23 19.34 1.33
C ILE A 134 -33.83 19.89 0.02
N GLU A 135 -34.22 19.02 -0.92
CA GLU A 135 -34.89 19.47 -2.15
C GLU A 135 -36.28 20.07 -1.87
N HIS A 136 -37.02 19.50 -0.91
CA HIS A 136 -38.35 20.00 -0.55
C HIS A 136 -38.38 21.29 0.30
N THR A 137 -37.26 21.74 0.87
CA THR A 137 -37.20 22.97 1.69
C THR A 137 -36.72 24.23 0.96
N THR A 138 -36.46 24.17 -0.35
CA THR A 138 -36.02 25.36 -1.12
C THR A 138 -37.15 26.27 -1.62
N GLU A 139 -38.42 26.02 -1.26
CA GLU A 139 -39.52 26.96 -1.53
C GLU A 139 -39.72 27.98 -0.38
N PHE A 140 -38.83 28.98 -0.29
CA PHE A 140 -39.06 30.24 0.45
C PHE A 140 -38.10 31.31 -0.13
N SER A 141 -38.46 32.47 -0.67
CA SER A 141 -39.71 33.24 -0.75
C SER A 141 -39.61 34.18 -1.97
N GLN A 142 -40.48 34.02 -2.97
CA GLN A 142 -40.56 34.90 -4.15
C GLN A 142 -41.27 36.22 -3.81
N LYS A 143 -40.79 36.97 -2.81
CA LYS A 143 -41.36 38.29 -2.43
C LYS A 143 -40.35 39.44 -2.43
N HIS A 144 -39.29 39.36 -3.23
CA HIS A 144 -38.35 40.50 -3.37
C HIS A 144 -38.04 40.90 -4.83
N VAL A 145 -38.82 40.43 -5.82
CA VAL A 145 -38.59 40.77 -7.24
C VAL A 145 -39.60 41.80 -7.78
N ASP A 146 -40.69 42.07 -7.07
CA ASP A 146 -41.72 43.05 -7.50
C ASP A 146 -41.46 44.49 -7.01
N ALA A 147 -40.32 44.75 -6.36
CA ALA A 147 -39.98 46.08 -5.82
C ALA A 147 -39.21 46.99 -6.81
N LEU A 148 -39.11 46.60 -8.09
CA LEU A 148 -38.34 47.33 -9.12
C LEU A 148 -39.07 47.42 -10.49
N SER A 149 -40.41 47.37 -10.50
CA SER A 149 -41.18 48.04 -11.58
C SER A 149 -41.35 49.52 -11.25
#